data_AF-A0A7S4INP6-F1
#
_entry.id   AF-A0A7S4INP6-F1
#
_cell.length_a   1.000
_cell.length_b   1.000
_cell.length_c   1.000
_cell.angle_alpha   90.00
_cell.angle_beta   90.00
_cell.angle_gamma   90.00
#
_symmetry.space_group_name_H-M   'P 1'
#
loop_
_entity.id
_entity.type
_entity.pdbx_description
1 polymer ?
#
loop_
_entity_poly.entity_id
_entity_poly.type
_entity_poly.pdbx_seq_one_letter_code
_entity_poly.pdbx_strand_id
1 'polypeptide(L)'
;MLRRFTAACLVRTPHRQIRGELWRGSGCVHYNLLYGKGLEVYCNRSVCAACVKRDNEETKAEDLVGHGKGILRKPRGYWLCRSNQRSFFDEIAKKYNITNANEWRLVTKQQVVKEGGAAVVRKYNTLENALLELYPEYNWEQAISKQPKVRARRNYWGDVQNQRNFFDNLAKKLNINALDEWDKATYQTVVREGGGSILKKYTSLNRALETIYPEKDWKLASLRTRAPTNHWKCVNNQREFFDEYAAKHNINHPGDWNSVSYSEVAQRGGRSILLLYKSLLAALESIYPEHDWKAILNSE
;
A
#
# COMPACT_ATOMS: atom_id res chain seq x y z
N MET A 1 42.12 40.02 35.47
CA MET A 1 43.24 39.08 35.16
C MET A 1 42.92 37.73 35.77
N LEU A 2 42.30 36.82 35.01
CA LEU A 2 41.91 35.49 35.47
C LEU A 2 42.94 34.45 35.02
N ARG A 3 43.44 33.70 35.99
CA ARG A 3 44.52 32.72 35.89
C ARG A 3 44.08 31.49 35.08
N ARG A 4 44.94 31.03 34.17
CA ARG A 4 44.83 29.75 33.46
C ARG A 4 45.33 28.62 34.36
N PHE A 5 44.57 27.54 34.48
CA PHE A 5 45.07 26.24 34.94
C PHE A 5 45.40 25.39 33.70
N THR A 6 46.68 25.05 33.55
CA THR A 6 47.17 24.02 32.61
C THR A 6 47.40 22.73 33.39
N ALA A 7 46.64 21.68 33.08
CA ALA A 7 46.94 20.32 33.52
C ALA A 7 47.74 19.61 32.42
N ALA A 8 49.00 19.29 32.72
CA ALA A 8 49.88 18.50 31.85
C ALA A 8 49.82 17.03 32.27
N CYS A 9 49.41 16.15 31.36
CA CYS A 9 49.67 14.72 31.49
C CYS A 9 50.97 14.39 30.75
N LEU A 10 52.02 14.08 31.50
CA LEU A 10 53.28 13.55 30.99
C LEU A 10 53.17 12.02 30.90
N VAL A 11 53.24 11.48 29.69
CA VAL A 11 53.58 10.07 29.46
C VAL A 11 54.99 10.04 28.86
N ARG A 12 55.94 9.48 29.62
CA ARG A 12 57.30 9.20 29.16
C ARG A 12 57.33 7.84 28.45
N THR A 13 57.76 7.81 27.19
CA THR A 13 58.48 6.67 26.58
C THR A 13 59.50 7.21 25.56
N PRO A 14 60.62 6.50 25.31
CA PRO A 14 61.80 7.06 24.65
C PRO A 14 61.81 6.82 23.12
N HIS A 15 62.53 7.71 22.42
CA HIS A 15 62.98 7.63 21.02
C HIS A 15 61.93 7.63 19.88
N ARG A 16 61.57 8.83 19.42
CA ARG A 16 61.83 9.35 18.05
C ARG A 16 60.99 10.60 17.81
N GLN A 17 61.66 11.67 17.42
CA GLN A 17 61.04 12.91 16.95
C GLN A 17 60.55 12.70 15.51
N ILE A 18 59.24 12.78 15.29
CA ILE A 18 58.67 13.09 13.97
C ILE A 18 57.76 14.30 14.18
N ARG A 19 58.14 15.44 13.60
CA ARG A 19 57.28 16.61 13.47
C ARG A 19 56.22 16.32 12.41
N GLY A 20 54.95 16.37 12.78
CA GLY A 20 53.83 16.38 11.84
C GLY A 20 52.86 17.49 12.26
N GLU A 21 52.59 18.42 11.35
CA GLU A 21 51.67 19.54 11.55
C GLU A 21 50.22 19.06 11.66
N LEU A 22 49.50 19.58 12.67
CA LEU A 22 48.06 19.37 12.85
C LEU A 22 47.27 20.18 11.82
N TRP A 23 46.73 19.51 10.80
CA TRP A 23 45.62 20.05 10.01
C TRP A 23 44.30 19.84 10.76
N ARG A 24 43.62 20.95 11.13
CA ARG A 24 42.23 20.91 11.59
C ARG A 24 41.32 20.75 10.39
N GLY A 25 40.79 19.55 10.20
CA GLY A 25 39.65 19.28 9.32
C GLY A 25 38.72 18.30 10.01
N SER A 26 37.45 18.68 10.17
CA SER A 26 36.39 17.82 10.70
C SER A 26 36.16 16.64 9.76
N GLY A 27 36.84 15.52 10.00
CA GLY A 27 36.70 14.28 9.24
C GLY A 27 37.09 13.09 10.10
N CYS A 28 36.27 12.03 10.07
CA CYS A 28 36.55 10.78 10.75
C CYS A 28 37.88 10.18 10.25
N VAL A 29 38.87 10.07 11.13
CA VAL A 29 40.12 9.37 10.82
C VAL A 29 39.87 7.86 10.98
N HIS A 30 39.92 7.12 9.87
CA HIS A 30 40.04 5.66 9.90
C HIS A 30 41.52 5.30 10.09
N TYR A 31 41.84 4.57 11.16
CA TYR A 31 43.13 3.89 11.26
C TYR A 31 42.97 2.49 10.68
N ASN A 32 43.65 2.22 9.56
CA ASN A 32 43.88 0.85 9.09
C ASN A 32 45.14 0.33 9.79
N LEU A 33 44.96 -0.48 10.82
CA LEU A 33 46.02 -1.34 11.35
C LEU A 33 45.85 -2.72 10.71
N LEU A 34 46.73 -3.04 9.76
CA LEU A 34 46.89 -4.37 9.20
C LEU A 34 47.61 -5.25 10.23
N TYR A 35 46.85 -6.02 11.02
CA TYR A 35 47.31 -7.28 11.58
C TYR A 35 46.16 -8.29 11.55
N GLY A 36 46.48 -9.51 11.11
CA GLY A 36 45.52 -10.54 10.76
C GLY A 36 44.73 -11.13 11.93
N LYS A 37 43.58 -11.69 11.55
CA LYS A 37 42.59 -12.47 12.31
C LYS A 37 41.69 -11.67 13.26
N GLY A 38 40.40 -11.64 12.90
CA GLY A 38 39.29 -11.17 13.73
C GLY A 38 38.79 -9.77 13.36
N LEU A 39 37.78 -9.67 12.51
CA LEU A 39 37.04 -8.44 12.25
C LEU A 39 36.03 -8.24 13.39
N GLU A 40 36.47 -7.66 14.51
CA GLU A 40 35.55 -7.06 15.48
C GLU A 40 35.36 -5.57 15.13
N VAL A 41 34.14 -5.22 14.73
CA VAL A 41 33.75 -3.84 14.45
C VAL A 41 33.56 -3.11 15.77
N TYR A 42 34.60 -2.41 16.23
CA TYR A 42 34.49 -1.53 17.40
C TYR A 42 33.69 -0.27 17.03
N CYS A 43 32.39 -0.28 17.36
CA CYS A 43 31.59 0.92 17.36
C CYS A 43 32.00 1.81 18.55
N ASN A 44 32.24 3.10 18.30
CA ASN A 44 32.75 4.04 19.30
C ASN A 44 31.82 4.08 20.54
N ARG A 45 32.30 3.56 21.66
CA ARG A 45 31.55 3.35 22.93
C ARG A 45 30.87 4.62 23.44
N SER A 46 31.42 5.79 23.14
CA SER A 46 30.89 7.10 23.53
C SER A 46 29.57 7.47 22.84
N VAL A 47 29.42 7.10 21.56
CA VAL A 47 28.21 7.41 20.77
C VAL A 47 27.08 6.45 21.12
N CYS A 48 27.39 5.18 21.38
CA CYS A 48 26.40 4.20 21.85
C CYS A 48 25.93 4.50 23.28
N ALA A 49 26.81 4.90 24.20
CA ALA A 49 26.41 5.23 25.56
C ALA A 49 25.47 6.45 25.62
N ALA A 50 25.64 7.43 24.73
CA ALA A 50 24.71 8.55 24.60
C ALA A 50 23.36 8.16 24.00
N CYS A 51 23.31 7.15 23.12
CA CYS A 51 22.05 6.59 22.61
C CYS A 51 21.31 5.82 23.72
N VAL A 52 22.01 4.90 24.41
CA VAL A 52 21.43 4.08 25.49
C VAL A 52 20.91 4.92 26.65
N LYS A 53 21.60 6.02 27.01
CA LYS A 53 21.11 6.93 28.07
C LYS A 53 19.85 7.70 27.64
N ARG A 54 19.67 7.99 26.35
CA ARG A 54 18.51 8.74 25.85
C ARG A 54 17.29 7.83 25.62
N ASP A 55 17.51 6.56 25.29
CA ASP A 55 16.43 5.55 25.15
C ASP A 55 15.68 5.30 26.49
N ASN A 56 16.36 5.44 27.64
CA ASN A 56 15.75 5.33 28.96
C ASN A 56 14.98 6.60 29.41
N GLU A 57 15.16 7.73 28.73
CA GLU A 57 14.43 8.98 29.00
C GLU A 57 13.24 9.18 28.05
N GLU A 58 13.32 8.69 26.80
CA GLU A 58 12.24 8.82 25.81
C GLU A 58 11.06 7.85 26.02
N THR A 59 11.26 6.73 26.75
CA THR A 59 10.17 5.80 27.11
C THR A 59 9.17 6.37 28.14
N LYS A 60 9.36 7.61 28.62
CA LYS A 60 8.43 8.31 29.52
C LYS A 60 7.62 9.43 28.84
N ALA A 61 7.70 9.58 27.51
CA ALA A 61 7.09 10.71 26.79
C ALA A 61 5.86 10.35 25.93
N GLU A 62 5.23 9.18 26.13
CA GLU A 62 4.13 8.71 25.26
C GLU A 62 2.70 9.13 25.68
N ASP A 63 2.52 10.04 26.64
CA ASP A 63 1.19 10.48 27.13
C ASP A 63 0.73 11.88 26.65
N LEU A 64 0.91 12.23 25.37
CA LEU A 64 0.25 13.43 24.81
C LEU A 64 -0.46 13.14 23.48
N VAL A 65 -1.75 12.83 23.62
CA VAL A 65 -2.74 12.67 22.56
C VAL A 65 -2.96 14.01 21.84
N GLY A 66 -2.50 14.11 20.59
CA GLY A 66 -2.77 15.23 19.69
C GLY A 66 -3.02 14.73 18.27
N HIS A 67 -4.28 14.81 17.82
CA HIS A 67 -4.74 14.31 16.54
C HIS A 67 -4.20 15.11 15.34
N GLY A 68 -3.05 14.67 14.87
CA GLY A 68 -2.60 14.87 13.49
C GLY A 68 -1.56 13.80 13.24
N LYS A 69 -1.86 12.80 12.38
CA LYS A 69 -0.90 11.74 11.99
C LYS A 69 0.21 12.32 11.10
N GLY A 70 0.88 13.37 11.55
CA GLY A 70 2.19 13.75 11.05
C GLY A 70 3.15 12.61 11.42
N ILE A 71 3.87 12.10 10.42
CA ILE A 71 4.94 11.14 10.66
C ILE A 71 5.94 11.82 11.60
N LEU A 72 5.93 11.45 12.89
CA LEU A 72 6.81 12.02 13.90
C LEU A 72 8.24 11.83 13.41
N ARG A 73 8.91 12.95 13.13
CA ARG A 73 10.30 12.92 12.66
C ARG A 73 11.16 12.42 13.81
N LYS A 74 11.77 11.25 13.63
CA LYS A 74 12.71 10.68 14.61
C LYS A 74 13.88 11.67 14.85
N PRO A 75 14.42 11.74 16.08
CA PRO A 75 15.51 12.66 16.41
C PRO A 75 16.74 12.51 15.52
N ARG A 76 17.55 13.57 15.41
CA ARG A 76 18.84 13.51 14.71
C ARG A 76 19.72 12.43 15.34
N GLY A 77 20.26 11.54 14.51
CA GLY A 77 21.12 10.45 14.96
C GLY A 77 20.38 9.15 15.32
N TYR A 78 19.04 9.14 15.37
CA TYR A 78 18.25 7.93 15.68
C TYR A 78 18.64 6.74 14.79
N TRP A 79 18.80 6.97 13.49
CA TRP A 79 19.16 5.95 12.50
C TRP A 79 20.67 5.60 12.46
N LEU A 80 21.49 6.20 13.31
CA LEU A 80 22.88 5.77 13.49
C LEU A 80 22.95 4.53 14.40
N CYS A 81 22.04 4.41 15.36
CA CYS A 81 22.01 3.29 16.30
C CYS A 81 21.39 2.03 15.66
N ARG A 82 22.12 0.91 15.65
CA ARG A 82 21.68 -0.35 15.03
C ARG A 82 20.46 -0.97 15.72
N SER A 83 20.35 -0.84 17.05
CA SER A 83 19.18 -1.30 17.81
C SER A 83 17.91 -0.58 17.35
N ASN A 84 17.95 0.75 17.20
CA ASN A 84 16.81 1.54 16.76
C ASN A 84 16.36 1.16 15.34
N GLN A 85 17.30 0.80 14.48
CA GLN A 85 17.00 0.30 13.14
C GLN A 85 16.29 -1.06 13.20
N ARG A 86 16.75 -1.99 14.05
CA ARG A 86 16.07 -3.28 14.30
C ARG A 86 14.68 -3.08 14.88
N SER A 87 14.53 -2.33 15.97
CA SER A 87 13.23 -2.09 16.62
C SER A 87 12.19 -1.53 15.65
N PHE A 88 12.61 -0.63 14.76
CA PHE A 88 11.74 -0.10 13.71
C PHE A 88 11.25 -1.18 12.73
N PHE A 89 12.12 -2.10 12.29
CA PHE A 89 11.69 -3.21 11.44
C PHE A 89 10.84 -4.22 12.22
N ASP A 90 11.08 -4.42 13.52
CA ASP A 90 10.22 -5.25 14.37
C ASP A 90 8.80 -4.65 14.49
N GLU A 91 8.68 -3.32 14.60
CA GLU A 91 7.39 -2.62 14.56
C GLU A 91 6.67 -2.80 13.21
N ILE A 92 7.40 -2.73 12.09
CA ILE A 92 6.86 -3.03 10.77
C ILE A 92 6.38 -4.48 10.70
N ALA A 93 7.18 -5.43 11.19
CA ALA A 93 6.82 -6.84 11.18
C ALA A 93 5.51 -7.08 11.95
N LYS A 94 5.39 -6.52 13.15
CA LYS A 94 4.13 -6.57 13.94
C LYS A 94 2.96 -5.93 13.19
N LYS A 95 3.17 -4.75 12.60
CA LYS A 95 2.11 -4.00 11.90
C LYS A 95 1.56 -4.73 10.67
N TYR A 96 2.42 -5.42 9.93
CA TYR A 96 2.05 -6.16 8.73
C TYR A 96 1.87 -7.66 8.98
N ASN A 97 1.82 -8.09 10.25
CA ASN A 97 1.69 -9.49 10.68
C ASN A 97 2.71 -10.42 10.01
N ILE A 98 3.96 -9.98 9.92
CA ILE A 98 5.07 -10.73 9.34
C ILE A 98 5.62 -11.66 10.41
N THR A 99 5.43 -12.95 10.21
CA THR A 99 5.84 -14.01 11.13
C THR A 99 7.11 -14.72 10.68
N ASN A 100 7.42 -14.68 9.39
CA ASN A 100 8.57 -15.37 8.81
C ASN A 100 9.38 -14.48 7.86
N ALA A 101 10.64 -14.86 7.61
CA ALA A 101 11.55 -14.12 6.75
C ALA A 101 11.01 -13.96 5.32
N ASN A 102 10.31 -14.98 4.80
CA ASN A 102 9.79 -14.99 3.42
C ASN A 102 8.68 -13.94 3.18
N GLU A 103 7.89 -13.63 4.21
CA GLU A 103 6.81 -12.63 4.15
C GLU A 103 7.31 -11.20 3.99
N TRP A 104 8.58 -10.91 4.32
CA TRP A 104 9.19 -9.61 4.04
C TRP A 104 9.19 -9.24 2.55
N ARG A 105 9.06 -10.22 1.64
CA ARG A 105 8.85 -10.01 0.20
C ARG A 105 7.59 -9.23 -0.13
N LEU A 106 6.58 -9.29 0.74
CA LEU A 106 5.31 -8.59 0.58
C LEU A 106 5.43 -7.11 0.97
N VAL A 107 6.49 -6.73 1.69
CA VAL A 107 6.74 -5.36 2.11
C VAL A 107 7.49 -4.61 1.02
N THR A 108 6.84 -3.58 0.50
CA THR A 108 7.45 -2.67 -0.48
C THR A 108 8.30 -1.61 0.21
N LYS A 109 9.34 -1.15 -0.48
CA LYS A 109 10.12 0.04 -0.08
C LYS A 109 9.24 1.26 0.23
N GLN A 110 8.13 1.43 -0.49
CA GLN A 110 7.19 2.54 -0.28
C GLN A 110 6.43 2.42 1.05
N GLN A 111 6.03 1.22 1.46
CA GLN A 111 5.43 0.99 2.79
C GLN A 111 6.42 1.38 3.88
N VAL A 112 7.68 0.93 3.80
CA VAL A 112 8.72 1.28 4.79
C VAL A 112 8.94 2.79 4.86
N VAL A 113 8.98 3.48 3.71
CA VAL A 113 9.08 4.95 3.65
C VAL A 113 7.87 5.64 4.28
N LYS A 114 6.66 5.13 4.03
CA LYS A 114 5.41 5.64 4.60
C LYS A 114 5.39 5.53 6.13
N GLU A 115 6.01 4.49 6.68
CA GLU A 115 6.20 4.33 8.13
C GLU A 115 7.36 5.18 8.71
N GLY A 116 7.98 6.06 7.90
CA GLY A 116 9.07 6.92 8.36
C GLY A 116 10.48 6.32 8.20
N GLY A 117 10.60 5.14 7.61
CA GLY A 117 11.87 4.43 7.38
C GLY A 117 12.70 4.96 6.19
N ALA A 118 12.41 6.16 5.69
CA ALA A 118 13.10 6.70 4.51
C ALA A 118 14.61 6.85 4.70
N ALA A 119 15.05 7.20 5.92
CA ALA A 119 16.47 7.36 6.24
C ALA A 119 17.20 6.01 6.33
N VAL A 120 16.61 5.00 6.98
CA VAL A 120 17.22 3.66 7.07
C VAL A 120 17.32 3.00 5.70
N VAL A 121 16.28 3.10 4.87
CA VAL A 121 16.32 2.57 3.50
C VAL A 121 17.40 3.26 2.64
N ARG A 122 17.62 4.56 2.83
CA ARG A 122 18.68 5.30 2.13
C ARG A 122 20.07 4.85 2.56
N LYS A 123 20.27 4.59 3.86
CA LYS A 123 21.54 4.12 4.41
C LYS A 123 21.98 2.78 3.81
N TYR A 124 21.05 1.87 3.56
CA TYR A 124 21.33 0.52 3.05
C TYR A 124 21.14 0.34 1.53
N ASN A 125 20.76 1.40 0.81
CA ASN A 125 20.34 1.43 -0.61
C ASN A 125 19.04 0.67 -0.92
N THR A 126 18.87 -0.54 -0.38
CA THR A 126 17.74 -1.45 -0.60
C THR A 126 17.16 -1.95 0.73
N LEU A 127 15.91 -2.42 0.72
CA LEU A 127 15.26 -3.00 1.91
C LEU A 127 15.94 -4.34 2.25
N GLU A 128 16.25 -5.10 1.21
CA GLU A 128 16.93 -6.38 1.26
C GLU A 128 18.27 -6.30 1.98
N ASN A 129 19.10 -5.31 1.63
CA ASN A 129 20.37 -5.08 2.31
C ASN A 129 20.20 -4.67 3.77
N ALA A 130 19.16 -3.88 4.08
CA ALA A 130 18.86 -3.49 5.46
C ALA A 130 18.51 -4.73 6.29
N LEU A 131 17.68 -5.63 5.76
CA LEU A 131 17.28 -6.87 6.43
C LEU A 131 18.45 -7.84 6.59
N LEU A 132 19.26 -8.04 5.54
CA LEU A 132 20.47 -8.87 5.58
C LEU A 132 21.45 -8.40 6.65
N GLU A 133 21.74 -7.10 6.69
CA GLU A 133 22.67 -6.55 7.67
C GLU A 133 22.05 -6.55 9.07
N LEU A 134 20.79 -6.15 9.23
CA LEU A 134 20.18 -6.05 10.54
C LEU A 134 19.88 -7.40 11.15
N TYR A 135 19.54 -8.43 10.37
CA TYR A 135 19.08 -9.74 10.86
C TYR A 135 19.90 -10.90 10.28
N PRO A 136 21.22 -10.98 10.54
CA PRO A 136 22.09 -12.03 10.00
C PRO A 136 21.71 -13.44 10.48
N GLU A 137 20.92 -13.56 11.55
CA GLU A 137 20.43 -14.83 12.10
C GLU A 137 19.36 -15.51 11.24
N TYR A 138 18.76 -14.80 10.27
CA TYR A 138 17.76 -15.38 9.37
C TYR A 138 18.39 -15.81 8.05
N ASN A 139 17.95 -16.96 7.53
CA ASN A 139 18.33 -17.40 6.19
C ASN A 139 17.56 -16.60 5.13
N TRP A 140 18.16 -15.49 4.72
CA TRP A 140 17.60 -14.61 3.71
C TRP A 140 17.79 -15.12 2.28
N GLU A 141 18.57 -16.16 2.02
CA GLU A 141 18.72 -16.67 0.64
C GLU A 141 17.37 -17.16 0.12
N GLN A 142 16.61 -17.87 0.94
CA GLN A 142 15.26 -18.32 0.56
C GLN A 142 14.24 -17.17 0.54
N ALA A 143 14.45 -16.13 1.34
CA ALA A 143 13.54 -14.99 1.47
C ALA A 143 13.86 -13.81 0.54
N ILE A 144 15.04 -13.77 -0.07
CA ILE A 144 15.49 -12.66 -0.94
C ILE A 144 15.93 -13.18 -2.30
N SER A 145 16.14 -14.51 -2.47
CA SER A 145 16.31 -15.13 -3.78
C SER A 145 15.19 -14.62 -4.67
N LYS A 146 15.57 -13.66 -5.51
CA LYS A 146 14.69 -13.07 -6.48
C LYS A 146 14.31 -14.28 -7.31
N GLN A 147 13.09 -14.81 -7.10
CA GLN A 147 12.31 -15.29 -8.22
C GLN A 147 12.59 -14.23 -9.27
N PRO A 148 13.36 -14.58 -10.33
CA PRO A 148 13.81 -13.57 -11.27
C PRO A 148 12.54 -12.82 -11.58
N LYS A 149 12.53 -11.51 -11.31
CA LYS A 149 11.48 -10.67 -11.89
C LYS A 149 11.80 -10.82 -13.35
N VAL A 150 11.24 -11.87 -13.96
CA VAL A 150 11.31 -12.15 -15.38
C VAL A 150 10.73 -10.86 -15.88
N ARG A 151 11.61 -9.95 -16.28
CA ARG A 151 11.20 -8.74 -16.95
C ARG A 151 10.52 -9.33 -18.14
N ALA A 152 9.18 -9.35 -18.04
CA ALA A 152 8.35 -9.96 -19.04
C ALA A 152 8.90 -9.40 -20.34
N ARG A 153 9.33 -10.29 -21.25
CA ARG A 153 10.06 -9.89 -22.47
C ARG A 153 9.33 -8.68 -23.07
N ARG A 154 10.04 -7.74 -23.68
CA ARG A 154 9.40 -6.55 -24.26
C ARG A 154 8.16 -7.00 -25.06
N ASN A 155 6.97 -6.53 -24.68
CA ASN A 155 5.65 -6.95 -25.19
C ASN A 155 5.08 -8.31 -24.74
N TYR A 156 5.52 -8.90 -23.62
CA TYR A 156 4.93 -10.14 -23.08
C TYR A 156 3.42 -9.99 -22.80
N TRP A 157 3.03 -8.86 -22.19
CA TRP A 157 1.63 -8.49 -21.99
C TRP A 157 0.96 -7.97 -23.27
N GLY A 158 1.65 -8.01 -24.41
CA GLY A 158 1.10 -7.79 -25.74
C GLY A 158 0.11 -8.90 -26.12
N ASP A 159 0.45 -10.13 -25.76
CA ASP A 159 -0.32 -11.34 -26.04
C ASP A 159 -1.50 -11.48 -25.07
N VAL A 160 -2.70 -11.70 -25.61
CA VAL A 160 -3.94 -11.90 -24.83
C VAL A 160 -3.89 -13.20 -24.05
N GLN A 161 -3.24 -14.25 -24.57
CA GLN A 161 -3.14 -15.53 -23.87
C GLN A 161 -2.31 -15.42 -22.59
N ASN A 162 -1.23 -14.65 -22.61
CA ASN A 162 -0.44 -14.39 -21.41
C ASN A 162 -1.24 -13.62 -20.35
N GLN A 163 -2.10 -12.70 -20.79
CA GLN A 163 -2.97 -11.95 -19.89
C GLN A 163 -4.06 -12.85 -19.30
N ARG A 164 -4.66 -13.74 -20.10
CA ARG A 164 -5.60 -14.77 -19.65
C ARG A 164 -4.96 -15.68 -18.60
N ASN A 165 -3.78 -16.23 -18.89
CA ASN A 165 -3.05 -17.08 -17.94
C ASN A 165 -2.79 -16.37 -16.60
N PHE A 166 -2.50 -15.07 -16.64
CA PHE A 166 -2.35 -14.27 -15.42
C PHE A 166 -3.66 -14.20 -14.62
N PHE A 167 -4.79 -13.86 -15.27
CA PHE A 167 -6.07 -13.75 -14.59
C PHE A 167 -6.59 -15.12 -14.11
N ASP A 168 -6.35 -16.21 -14.84
CA ASP A 168 -6.69 -17.57 -14.40
C ASP A 168 -5.91 -17.98 -13.14
N ASN A 169 -4.61 -17.68 -13.08
CA ASN A 169 -3.80 -17.92 -11.90
C ASN A 169 -4.22 -17.03 -10.72
N LEU A 170 -4.59 -15.78 -11.01
CA LEU A 170 -5.10 -14.86 -10.01
C LEU A 170 -6.44 -15.34 -9.44
N ALA A 171 -7.35 -15.84 -10.29
CA ALA A 171 -8.62 -16.42 -9.87
C ALA A 171 -8.41 -17.59 -8.91
N LYS A 172 -7.50 -18.52 -9.24
CA LYS A 172 -7.11 -19.62 -8.34
C LYS A 172 -6.59 -19.11 -7.01
N LYS A 173 -5.73 -18.09 -7.01
CA LYS A 173 -5.16 -17.52 -5.78
C LYS A 173 -6.21 -16.87 -4.88
N LEU A 174 -7.24 -16.27 -5.47
CA LEU A 174 -8.34 -15.61 -4.76
C LEU A 174 -9.53 -16.52 -4.48
N ASN A 175 -9.44 -17.81 -4.84
CA ASN A 175 -10.55 -18.77 -4.79
C ASN A 175 -11.81 -18.27 -5.52
N ILE A 176 -11.61 -17.62 -6.67
CA ILE A 176 -12.68 -17.18 -7.58
C ILE A 176 -12.97 -18.34 -8.52
N ASN A 177 -14.08 -19.03 -8.31
CA ASN A 177 -14.45 -20.24 -9.06
C ASN A 177 -15.31 -19.93 -10.29
N ALA A 178 -16.02 -18.81 -10.27
CA ALA A 178 -16.88 -18.33 -11.34
C ALA A 178 -16.48 -16.92 -11.75
N LEU A 179 -16.67 -16.59 -13.03
CA LEU A 179 -16.32 -15.26 -13.54
C LEU A 179 -17.18 -14.14 -12.94
N ASP A 180 -18.40 -14.47 -12.51
CA ASP A 180 -19.29 -13.51 -11.85
C ASP A 180 -18.74 -13.07 -10.48
N GLU A 181 -17.83 -13.85 -9.88
CA GLU A 181 -17.17 -13.53 -8.61
C GLU A 181 -15.93 -12.64 -8.77
N TRP A 182 -15.65 -12.14 -9.98
CA TRP A 182 -14.58 -11.15 -10.19
C TRP A 182 -14.84 -9.82 -9.50
N ASP A 183 -16.07 -9.57 -9.03
CA ASP A 183 -16.44 -8.46 -8.15
C ASP A 183 -15.64 -8.44 -6.83
N LYS A 184 -15.20 -9.62 -6.35
CA LYS A 184 -14.31 -9.76 -5.19
C LYS A 184 -12.91 -9.19 -5.44
N ALA A 185 -12.47 -9.13 -6.70
CA ALA A 185 -11.15 -8.65 -7.07
C ALA A 185 -11.16 -7.13 -7.33
N THR A 186 -10.37 -6.38 -6.57
CA THR A 186 -10.20 -4.95 -6.81
C THR A 186 -9.06 -4.67 -7.78
N TYR A 187 -9.08 -3.49 -8.43
CA TYR A 187 -7.94 -2.98 -9.21
C TYR A 187 -6.63 -3.04 -8.40
N GLN A 188 -6.67 -2.69 -7.10
CA GLN A 188 -5.49 -2.73 -6.24
C GLN A 188 -4.98 -4.14 -5.98
N THR A 189 -5.87 -5.13 -5.85
CA THR A 189 -5.49 -6.54 -5.72
C THR A 189 -4.72 -7.00 -6.95
N VAL A 190 -5.22 -6.70 -8.15
CA VAL A 190 -4.56 -7.06 -9.41
C VAL A 190 -3.19 -6.39 -9.55
N VAL A 191 -3.07 -5.11 -9.16
CA VAL A 191 -1.77 -4.40 -9.16
C VAL A 191 -0.78 -5.04 -8.19
N ARG A 192 -1.23 -5.41 -6.98
CA ARG A 192 -0.40 -6.06 -5.95
C ARG A 192 0.15 -7.40 -6.42
N GLU A 193 -0.63 -8.12 -7.21
CA GLU A 193 -0.29 -9.41 -7.80
C GLU A 193 0.55 -9.29 -9.08
N GLY A 194 0.95 -8.08 -9.47
CA GLY A 194 1.83 -7.85 -10.62
C GLY A 194 1.12 -7.57 -11.95
N GLY A 195 -0.21 -7.54 -11.95
CA GLY A 195 -1.04 -7.26 -13.13
C GLY A 195 -1.07 -5.78 -13.55
N GLY A 196 -0.35 -4.90 -12.84
CA GLY A 196 -0.36 -3.46 -13.13
C GLY A 196 0.08 -3.09 -14.56
N SER A 197 0.93 -3.90 -15.20
CA SER A 197 1.32 -3.68 -16.59
C SER A 197 0.20 -4.05 -17.58
N ILE A 198 -0.59 -5.08 -17.25
CA ILE A 198 -1.77 -5.48 -18.03
C ILE A 198 -2.82 -4.38 -17.93
N LEU A 199 -3.11 -3.92 -16.71
CA LEU A 199 -4.13 -2.90 -16.45
C LEU A 199 -3.84 -1.56 -17.13
N LYS A 200 -2.58 -1.18 -17.33
CA LYS A 200 -2.23 0.03 -18.10
C LYS A 200 -2.67 -0.01 -19.57
N LYS A 201 -2.92 -1.20 -20.12
CA LYS A 201 -3.38 -1.38 -21.51
C LYS A 201 -4.89 -1.19 -21.64
N TYR A 202 -5.61 -1.18 -20.52
CA TYR A 202 -7.07 -1.10 -20.47
C TYR A 202 -7.51 0.11 -19.66
N THR A 203 -8.71 0.63 -19.93
CA THR A 203 -9.26 1.76 -19.17
C THR A 203 -9.76 1.35 -17.78
N SER A 204 -10.12 0.08 -17.59
CA SER A 204 -10.58 -0.47 -16.32
C SER A 204 -10.33 -1.98 -16.23
N LEU A 205 -10.44 -2.55 -15.03
CA LEU A 205 -10.40 -4.00 -14.81
C LEU A 205 -11.48 -4.73 -15.61
N ASN A 206 -12.72 -4.22 -15.59
CA ASN A 206 -13.83 -4.82 -16.32
C ASN A 206 -13.55 -4.88 -17.82
N ARG A 207 -13.01 -3.78 -18.40
CA ARG A 207 -12.61 -3.78 -19.82
C ARG A 207 -11.49 -4.78 -20.12
N ALA A 208 -10.56 -4.98 -19.19
CA ALA A 208 -9.54 -6.01 -19.34
C ALA A 208 -10.20 -7.40 -19.37
N LEU A 209 -11.09 -7.69 -18.43
CA LEU A 209 -11.78 -8.98 -18.32
C LEU A 209 -12.68 -9.26 -19.54
N GLU A 210 -13.47 -8.28 -20.00
CA GLU A 210 -14.28 -8.37 -21.23
C GLU A 210 -13.43 -8.68 -22.46
N THR A 211 -12.28 -8.01 -22.59
CA THR A 211 -11.39 -8.21 -23.74
C THR A 211 -10.69 -9.56 -23.69
N ILE A 212 -10.31 -10.00 -22.49
CA ILE A 212 -9.53 -11.23 -22.28
C ILE A 212 -10.44 -12.45 -22.37
N TYR A 213 -11.69 -12.36 -21.92
CA TYR A 213 -12.70 -13.41 -21.92
C TYR A 213 -13.93 -13.02 -22.78
N PRO A 214 -13.79 -12.86 -24.11
CA PRO A 214 -14.88 -12.44 -24.99
C PRO A 214 -15.98 -13.50 -25.13
N GLU A 215 -15.67 -14.77 -24.86
CA GLU A 215 -16.61 -15.89 -24.92
C GLU A 215 -17.65 -15.89 -23.78
N LYS A 216 -17.58 -14.89 -22.89
CA LYS A 216 -18.40 -14.81 -21.69
C LYS A 216 -19.29 -13.59 -21.77
N ASP A 217 -20.56 -13.82 -21.50
CA ASP A 217 -21.54 -12.76 -21.37
C ASP A 217 -21.34 -12.07 -20.02
N TRP A 218 -20.46 -11.07 -20.01
CA TRP A 218 -20.27 -10.20 -18.87
C TRP A 218 -21.54 -9.37 -18.71
N LYS A 219 -22.40 -9.73 -17.76
CA LYS A 219 -23.55 -8.91 -17.32
C LYS A 219 -23.03 -7.61 -16.72
N LEU A 220 -22.64 -6.70 -17.60
CA LEU A 220 -21.90 -5.46 -17.36
C LEU A 220 -22.60 -4.52 -16.35
N ALA A 221 -23.92 -4.68 -16.19
CA ALA A 221 -24.73 -3.97 -15.19
C ALA A 221 -24.33 -4.34 -13.75
N SER A 222 -23.97 -5.60 -13.46
CA SER A 222 -23.62 -6.03 -12.10
C SER A 222 -22.19 -5.64 -11.69
N LEU A 223 -21.25 -5.55 -12.64
CA LEU A 223 -19.83 -5.30 -12.36
C LEU A 223 -19.45 -3.81 -12.35
N ARG A 224 -20.30 -2.92 -12.87
CA ARG A 224 -20.05 -1.48 -12.82
C ARG A 224 -20.54 -0.93 -11.48
N THR A 225 -19.66 -0.93 -10.48
CA THR A 225 -19.85 -0.17 -9.22
C THR A 225 -20.10 1.33 -9.46
N ARG A 226 -19.76 1.84 -10.66
CA ARG A 226 -20.07 3.20 -11.08
C ARG A 226 -20.38 3.23 -12.57
N ALA A 227 -21.58 3.67 -12.92
CA ALA A 227 -21.93 3.87 -14.32
C ALA A 227 -21.04 4.96 -14.96
N PRO A 228 -20.76 4.88 -16.27
CA PRO A 228 -19.98 5.88 -16.99
C PRO A 228 -20.55 7.29 -16.84
N THR A 229 -19.68 8.31 -16.98
CA THR A 229 -20.11 9.72 -17.02
C THR A 229 -21.18 9.90 -18.11
N ASN A 230 -22.31 10.51 -17.76
CA ASN A 230 -23.51 10.67 -18.61
C ASN A 230 -24.35 9.41 -18.89
N HIS A 231 -23.99 8.23 -18.40
CA HIS A 231 -24.78 7.00 -18.65
C HIS A 231 -26.24 7.17 -18.22
N TRP A 232 -26.46 7.73 -17.03
CA TRP A 232 -27.79 7.98 -16.50
C TRP A 232 -28.50 9.21 -17.10
N LYS A 233 -27.90 9.95 -18.03
CA LYS A 233 -28.63 11.00 -18.75
C LYS A 233 -29.55 10.43 -19.83
N CYS A 234 -29.34 9.19 -20.26
CA CYS A 234 -30.18 8.52 -21.24
C CYS A 234 -31.34 7.81 -20.51
N VAL A 235 -32.58 8.19 -20.84
CA VAL A 235 -33.80 7.60 -20.25
C VAL A 235 -33.89 6.10 -20.47
N ASN A 236 -33.43 5.58 -21.62
CA ASN A 236 -33.44 4.14 -21.91
C ASN A 236 -32.61 3.35 -20.91
N ASN A 237 -31.41 3.83 -20.56
CA ASN A 237 -30.56 3.17 -19.56
C ASN A 237 -31.21 3.21 -18.17
N GLN A 238 -31.93 4.29 -17.85
CA GLN A 238 -32.65 4.38 -16.58
C GLN A 238 -33.83 3.39 -16.55
N ARG A 239 -34.55 3.25 -17.67
CA ARG A 239 -35.64 2.28 -17.83
C ARG A 239 -35.13 0.85 -17.67
N GLU A 240 -34.05 0.48 -18.36
CA GLU A 240 -33.42 -0.84 -18.21
C GLU A 240 -33.09 -1.16 -16.75
N PHE A 241 -32.53 -0.20 -16.00
CA PHE A 241 -32.25 -0.37 -14.57
C PHE A 241 -33.52 -0.65 -13.75
N PHE A 242 -34.60 0.11 -13.97
CA PHE A 242 -35.84 -0.07 -13.22
C PHE A 242 -36.61 -1.34 -13.66
N ASP A 243 -36.50 -1.76 -14.91
CA ASP A 243 -37.06 -3.03 -15.40
C ASP A 243 -36.33 -4.22 -14.77
N GLU A 244 -34.99 -4.19 -14.72
CA GLU A 244 -34.20 -5.21 -14.01
C GLU A 244 -34.52 -5.24 -12.51
N TYR A 245 -34.68 -4.07 -11.90
CA TYR A 245 -35.08 -3.94 -10.51
C TYR A 245 -36.45 -4.56 -10.27
N ALA A 246 -37.43 -4.24 -11.12
CA ALA A 246 -38.78 -4.76 -11.02
C ALA A 246 -38.80 -6.28 -11.14
N ALA A 247 -38.11 -6.82 -12.15
CA ALA A 247 -37.99 -8.26 -12.35
C ALA A 247 -37.35 -8.98 -11.15
N LYS A 248 -36.33 -8.38 -10.53
CA LYS A 248 -35.63 -8.96 -9.37
C LYS A 248 -36.46 -8.92 -8.09
N HIS A 249 -37.37 -7.94 -7.97
CA HIS A 249 -38.18 -7.72 -6.78
C HIS A 249 -39.65 -8.16 -6.95
N ASN A 250 -39.97 -8.86 -8.05
CA ASN A 250 -41.32 -9.32 -8.39
C ASN A 250 -42.36 -8.19 -8.42
N ILE A 251 -41.96 -7.00 -8.88
CA ILE A 251 -42.83 -5.84 -9.06
C ILE A 251 -43.46 -6.02 -10.44
N ASN A 252 -44.73 -6.44 -10.48
CA ASN A 252 -45.42 -6.79 -11.72
C ASN A 252 -46.44 -5.72 -12.12
N HIS A 253 -46.88 -4.91 -11.17
CA HIS A 253 -47.85 -3.84 -11.38
C HIS A 253 -47.28 -2.49 -10.94
N PRO A 254 -47.66 -1.37 -11.58
CA PRO A 254 -47.15 -0.07 -11.19
C PRO A 254 -47.45 0.31 -9.72
N GLY A 255 -48.53 -0.22 -9.14
CA GLY A 255 -48.86 -0.03 -7.71
C GLY A 255 -47.86 -0.67 -6.76
N ASP A 256 -47.20 -1.77 -7.16
CA ASP A 256 -46.22 -2.50 -6.33
C ASP A 256 -45.01 -1.60 -5.95
N TRP A 257 -44.74 -0.55 -6.73
CA TRP A 257 -43.70 0.46 -6.43
C TRP A 257 -43.97 1.25 -5.16
N ASN A 258 -45.19 1.26 -4.61
CA ASN A 258 -45.49 1.85 -3.30
C ASN A 258 -44.71 1.19 -2.15
N SER A 259 -44.42 -0.10 -2.30
CA SER A 259 -43.63 -0.85 -1.30
C SER A 259 -42.13 -0.54 -1.37
N VAL A 260 -41.67 0.10 -2.45
CA VAL A 260 -40.26 0.35 -2.72
C VAL A 260 -39.82 1.68 -2.16
N SER A 261 -38.84 1.65 -1.25
CA SER A 261 -38.27 2.87 -0.68
C SER A 261 -37.17 3.48 -1.55
N TYR A 262 -37.04 4.81 -1.52
CA TYR A 262 -35.93 5.53 -2.15
C TYR A 262 -34.56 5.00 -1.70
N SER A 263 -34.42 4.72 -0.40
CA SER A 263 -33.15 4.27 0.19
C SER A 263 -32.75 2.89 -0.32
N GLU A 264 -33.71 2.00 -0.54
CA GLU A 264 -33.45 0.67 -1.09
C GLU A 264 -32.92 0.75 -2.52
N VAL A 265 -33.59 1.52 -3.39
CA VAL A 265 -33.16 1.73 -4.78
C VAL A 265 -31.77 2.38 -4.82
N ALA A 266 -31.51 3.34 -3.92
CA ALA A 266 -30.21 4.00 -3.82
C ALA A 266 -29.08 3.04 -3.42
N GLN A 267 -29.32 2.13 -2.47
CA GLN A 267 -28.33 1.15 -2.02
C GLN A 267 -27.99 0.11 -3.10
N ARG A 268 -28.93 -0.15 -4.02
CA ARG A 268 -28.79 -1.13 -5.10
C ARG A 268 -28.29 -0.53 -6.42
N GLY A 269 -27.63 0.63 -6.37
CA GLY A 269 -26.97 1.25 -7.53
C GLY A 269 -27.78 2.35 -8.22
N GLY A 270 -29.05 2.53 -7.87
CA GLY A 270 -29.93 3.56 -8.45
C GLY A 270 -29.65 4.98 -7.96
N ARG A 271 -28.74 5.18 -6.98
CA ARG A 271 -28.46 6.49 -6.37
C ARG A 271 -28.16 7.58 -7.39
N SER A 272 -27.41 7.26 -8.45
CA SER A 272 -27.06 8.25 -9.47
C SER A 272 -28.23 8.63 -10.37
N ILE A 273 -29.18 7.71 -10.61
CA ILE A 273 -30.43 8.01 -11.31
C ILE A 273 -31.29 8.90 -10.43
N LEU A 274 -31.47 8.51 -9.17
CA LEU A 274 -32.31 9.22 -8.21
C LEU A 274 -31.85 10.65 -7.90
N LEU A 275 -30.57 10.98 -8.08
CA LEU A 275 -30.07 12.34 -7.96
C LEU A 275 -30.49 13.27 -9.11
N LEU A 276 -30.95 12.71 -10.24
CA LEU A 276 -31.48 13.48 -11.38
C LEU A 276 -32.93 13.92 -11.16
N TYR A 277 -33.62 13.32 -10.18
CA TYR A 277 -35.03 13.52 -9.92
C TYR A 277 -35.28 14.00 -8.48
N LYS A 278 -36.42 14.65 -8.26
CA LYS A 278 -36.79 15.16 -6.91
C LYS A 278 -37.19 14.03 -5.96
N SER A 279 -37.72 12.94 -6.48
CA SER A 279 -38.21 11.78 -5.73
C SER A 279 -38.17 10.52 -6.59
N LEU A 280 -38.35 9.34 -5.97
CA LEU A 280 -38.50 8.08 -6.70
C LEU A 280 -39.70 8.13 -7.64
N LEU A 281 -40.83 8.66 -7.17
CA LEU A 281 -42.03 8.83 -7.99
C LEU A 281 -41.77 9.72 -9.22
N ALA A 282 -41.09 10.85 -9.05
CA ALA A 282 -40.75 11.73 -10.18
C ALA A 282 -39.82 11.04 -11.20
N ALA A 283 -38.96 10.12 -10.75
CA ALA A 283 -38.16 9.30 -11.66
C ALA A 283 -39.06 8.33 -12.43
N LEU A 284 -39.95 7.61 -11.76
CA LEU A 284 -40.87 6.65 -12.38
C LEU A 284 -41.83 7.33 -13.38
N GLU A 285 -42.41 8.49 -13.03
CA GLU A 285 -43.24 9.29 -13.94
C GLU A 285 -42.50 9.72 -15.20
N SER A 286 -41.21 10.10 -15.06
CA SER A 286 -40.40 10.51 -16.19
C SER A 286 -39.96 9.33 -17.06
N ILE A 287 -39.73 8.16 -16.46
CA ILE A 287 -39.18 6.99 -17.14
C ILE A 287 -40.29 6.19 -17.81
N TYR A 288 -41.45 6.07 -17.16
CA TYR A 288 -42.64 5.35 -17.60
C TYR A 288 -43.84 6.29 -17.79
N PRO A 289 -43.80 7.20 -18.78
CA PRO A 289 -44.89 8.16 -19.04
C PRO A 289 -46.20 7.48 -19.50
N GLU A 290 -46.13 6.21 -19.91
CA GLU A 290 -47.29 5.40 -20.31
C GLU A 290 -48.20 5.00 -19.14
N HIS A 291 -47.74 5.12 -17.89
CA HIS A 291 -48.51 4.80 -16.71
C HIS A 291 -49.06 6.06 -16.04
N ASP A 292 -50.35 6.04 -15.68
CA ASP A 292 -50.93 7.10 -14.86
C ASP A 292 -50.62 6.86 -13.38
N TRP A 293 -49.40 7.23 -12.99
CA TRP A 293 -48.92 7.08 -11.62
C TRP A 293 -49.79 7.80 -10.59
N LYS A 294 -50.45 8.90 -10.95
CA LYS A 294 -51.33 9.63 -10.02
C LYS A 294 -52.63 8.88 -9.77
N ALA A 295 -53.22 8.29 -10.80
CA ALA A 295 -54.41 7.46 -10.62
C ALA A 295 -54.09 6.19 -9.79
N ILE A 296 -52.94 5.56 -10.07
CA ILE A 296 -52.55 4.28 -9.46
C ILE A 296 -52.20 4.42 -7.97
N LEU A 297 -51.56 5.52 -7.58
CA LEU A 297 -51.10 5.71 -6.20
C LEU A 297 -52.15 6.33 -5.26
N ASN A 298 -53.20 6.94 -5.80
CA ASN A 298 -54.31 7.51 -5.02
C ASN A 298 -55.52 6.57 -4.90
N SER A 299 -55.46 5.37 -5.50
CA SER A 299 -56.55 4.38 -5.49
C SER A 299 -56.44 3.32 -4.38
N GLU A 300 -55.46 3.43 -3.49
CA GLU A 300 -55.27 2.61 -2.28
C GLU A 300 -55.57 3.43 -1.01
#